data_AF-A0A8J7XGU3-F1
#
_entry.id   AF-A0A8J7XGU3-F1
#
_cell.length_a   1.000
_cell.length_b   1.000
_cell.length_c   1.000
_cell.angle_alpha   90.00
_cell.angle_beta   90.00
_cell.angle_gamma   90.00
#
_symmetry.space_group_name_H-M   'P 1'
#
loop_
_entity.id
_entity.type
_entity.pdbx_description
1 polymer ?
#
loop_
_entity_poly.entity_id
_entity_poly.type
_entity_poly.pdbx_seq_one_letter_code
_entity_poly.pdbx_strand_id
1 'polypeptide(L)'
;MKVEMIDILQHANAAAMLGFCILYPFFSPCGCGWEVALAVWAFGLLFLYWMNFVTFPKLKKDEMTDVKKATIPISWFFILFWWGLFCESNFLKIAAGILFIFAALCLSLYIRKWRREYKSE
;
A
#
# COMPACT_ATOMS: atom_id res chain seq x y z
N MET A 1 -12.37 14.54 18.03
CA MET A 1 -12.46 13.75 16.78
C MET A 1 -12.01 12.33 17.12
N LYS A 2 -12.87 11.31 16.99
CA LYS A 2 -12.45 9.92 17.24
C LYS A 2 -11.60 9.50 16.05
N VAL A 3 -10.29 9.30 16.27
CA VAL A 3 -9.40 8.74 15.26
C VAL A 3 -9.86 7.31 15.00
N GLU A 4 -10.18 6.99 13.75
CA GLU A 4 -10.58 5.62 13.40
C GLU A 4 -9.34 4.71 13.46
N MET A 5 -9.50 3.48 13.97
CA MET A 5 -8.39 2.53 14.14
C MET A 5 -7.63 2.27 12.84
N ILE A 6 -8.32 2.36 11.69
CA ILE A 6 -7.70 2.20 10.37
C ILE A 6 -6.74 3.34 10.03
N ASP A 7 -7.02 4.57 10.47
CA ASP A 7 -6.13 5.70 10.22
C ASP A 7 -4.84 5.51 11.02
N ILE A 8 -4.93 5.05 12.27
CA ILE A 8 -3.74 4.70 13.08
C ILE A 8 -2.92 3.62 12.38
N LEU A 9 -3.58 2.59 11.84
CA LEU A 9 -2.91 1.51 11.12
C LEU A 9 -2.20 2.02 9.85
N GLN A 10 -2.81 2.93 9.10
CA GLN A 10 -2.15 3.55 7.94
C GLN A 10 -0.90 4.35 8.35
N HIS A 11 -0.97 5.15 9.42
CA HIS A 11 0.20 5.91 9.89
C HIS A 11 1.31 5.01 10.44
N ALA A 12 0.95 3.95 11.17
CA ALA A 12 1.92 2.96 11.61
C ALA A 12 2.63 2.29 10.43
N ASN A 13 1.89 1.96 9.36
CA ASN A 13 2.49 1.43 8.13
C ASN A 13 3.35 2.47 7.41
N ALA A 14 2.93 3.74 7.34
CA ALA A 14 3.74 4.81 6.77
C ALA A 14 5.11 4.92 7.47
N ALA A 15 5.13 4.86 8.80
CA ALA A 15 6.35 4.88 9.60
C ALA A 15 7.20 3.61 9.41
N ALA A 16 6.57 2.43 9.41
CA ALA A 16 7.27 1.16 9.16
C ALA A 16 7.89 1.10 7.76
N MET A 17 7.18 1.60 6.75
CA MET A 17 7.66 1.73 5.38
C MET A 17 8.83 2.71 5.28
N LEU A 18 8.78 3.84 6.00
CA LEU A 18 9.90 4.78 6.07
C LEU A 18 11.14 4.10 6.68
N GLY A 19 10.95 3.44 7.82
CA GLY A 19 11.99 2.67 8.49
C GLY A 19 12.60 1.63 7.57
N PHE A 20 11.77 0.88 6.84
CA PHE A 20 12.24 -0.08 5.83
C PHE A 20 13.04 0.61 4.72
N CYS A 21 12.52 1.67 4.10
CA CYS A 21 13.20 2.38 3.01
C CYS A 21 14.56 2.95 3.45
N ILE A 22 14.66 3.48 4.67
CA ILE A 22 15.91 4.03 5.20
C ILE A 22 16.88 2.92 5.59
N LEU A 23 16.40 1.88 6.29
CA LEU A 23 17.26 0.85 6.88
C LEU A 23 17.73 -0.19 5.85
N TYR A 24 16.86 -0.59 4.91
CA TYR A 24 17.16 -1.67 3.97
C TYR A 24 18.43 -1.43 3.13
N PRO A 25 18.73 -0.21 2.64
CA PRO A 25 20.00 0.12 1.99
C PRO A 25 21.24 -0.18 2.82
N PHE A 26 21.19 0.01 4.15
CA PHE A 26 22.35 -0.26 5.01
C PHE A 26 22.67 -1.76 5.12
N PHE A 27 21.68 -2.62 4.89
CA PHE A 27 21.83 -4.09 4.93
C PHE A 27 21.97 -4.71 3.55
N SER A 28 21.74 -3.93 2.48
CA SER A 28 21.84 -4.40 1.10
C SER A 28 23.15 -3.91 0.47
N PRO A 29 23.87 -4.72 -0.31
CA PRO A 29 25.10 -4.30 -0.97
C PRO A 29 24.90 -3.21 -2.04
N CYS A 30 23.65 -2.88 -2.38
CA CYS A 30 23.35 -1.79 -3.31
C CYS A 30 23.44 -0.44 -2.60
N GLY A 31 24.51 0.30 -2.90
CA GLY A 31 24.78 1.66 -2.41
C GLY A 31 23.82 2.73 -2.96
N CYS A 32 22.52 2.44 -3.02
CA CYS A 32 21.51 3.43 -3.35
C CYS A 32 21.44 4.50 -2.26
N GLY A 33 21.53 5.77 -2.66
CA GLY A 33 21.46 6.91 -1.75
C GLY A 33 20.10 7.05 -1.06
N TRP A 34 20.10 7.78 0.06
CA TRP A 34 18.90 8.10 0.84
C TRP A 34 17.84 8.86 0.02
N GLU A 35 18.23 9.55 -1.06
CA GLU A 35 17.28 10.24 -1.94
C GLU A 35 16.32 9.26 -2.62
N VAL A 36 16.84 8.11 -3.08
CA VAL A 36 16.04 7.06 -3.72
C VAL A 36 15.09 6.44 -2.71
N ALA A 37 15.56 6.20 -1.48
CA ALA A 37 14.75 5.68 -0.39
C ALA A 37 13.56 6.60 -0.06
N LEU A 38 13.79 7.90 0.03
CA LEU A 38 12.74 8.88 0.27
C LEU A 38 11.77 8.99 -0.89
N ALA A 39 12.25 8.94 -2.14
CA ALA A 39 11.38 8.96 -3.31
C ALA A 39 10.45 7.75 -3.33
N VAL A 40 10.99 6.53 -3.18
CA VAL A 40 10.21 5.28 -3.13
C VAL A 40 9.18 5.34 -2.00
N TRP A 41 9.57 5.82 -0.82
CA TRP A 41 8.64 6.00 0.29
C TRP A 41 7.54 7.01 -0.01
N ALA A 42 7.88 8.19 -0.54
CA ALA A 42 6.93 9.26 -0.85
C ALA A 42 5.88 8.79 -1.88
N PHE A 43 6.30 8.09 -2.93
CA PHE A 43 5.37 7.48 -3.87
C PHE A 43 4.53 6.37 -3.23
N GLY A 44 5.10 5.59 -2.31
CA GLY A 44 4.36 4.61 -1.49
C GLY A 44 3.23 5.23 -0.66
N LEU A 45 3.44 6.43 -0.11
CA LEU A 45 2.41 7.16 0.63
C LEU A 45 1.22 7.56 -0.24
N LEU A 46 1.44 7.88 -1.51
CA LEU A 46 0.34 8.18 -2.44
C LEU A 46 -0.59 6.99 -2.56
N PHE A 47 -0.05 5.77 -2.64
CA PHE A 47 -0.87 4.55 -2.65
C PHE A 47 -1.57 4.32 -1.31
N LEU A 48 -0.85 4.47 -0.19
CA LEU A 48 -1.38 4.23 1.15
C LEU A 48 -2.57 5.15 1.47
N TYR A 49 -2.45 6.43 1.12
CA TYR A 49 -3.44 7.48 1.44
C TYR A 49 -4.34 7.85 0.27
N TRP A 50 -4.25 7.17 -0.88
CA TRP A 50 -5.06 7.46 -2.07
C TRP A 50 -6.56 7.60 -1.73
N MET A 51 -7.07 6.68 -0.92
CA MET A 51 -8.47 6.65 -0.50
C MET A 51 -8.89 7.78 0.43
N ASN A 52 -7.93 8.49 1.04
CA ASN A 52 -8.22 9.70 1.82
C ASN A 52 -8.41 10.92 0.92
N PHE A 53 -7.87 10.89 -0.31
CA PHE A 53 -8.04 11.95 -1.31
C PHE A 53 -9.27 11.72 -2.19
N VAL A 54 -9.59 10.46 -2.51
CA VAL A 54 -10.74 10.14 -3.35
C VAL A 54 -12.00 10.04 -2.50
N THR A 55 -12.87 11.04 -2.63
CA THR A 55 -14.19 11.02 -1.98
C THR A 55 -15.17 10.28 -2.87
N PHE A 56 -15.66 9.13 -2.43
CA PHE A 56 -16.72 8.40 -3.11
C PHE A 56 -18.08 8.70 -2.46
N PRO A 57 -18.93 9.56 -3.05
CA PRO A 57 -20.14 10.06 -2.41
C PRO A 57 -21.22 9.00 -2.14
N LYS A 58 -21.13 7.81 -2.75
CA LYS A 58 -22.07 6.69 -2.56
C LYS A 58 -21.55 5.59 -1.63
N LEU A 59 -20.33 5.68 -1.11
CA LEU A 59 -19.72 4.59 -0.32
C LEU A 59 -20.14 4.66 1.15
N LYS A 60 -20.55 3.52 1.72
CA LYS A 60 -20.77 3.41 3.18
C LYS A 60 -19.43 3.52 3.92
N LYS A 61 -19.46 4.00 5.18
CA LYS A 61 -18.25 4.16 6.01
C LYS A 61 -17.47 2.85 6.17
N ASP A 62 -18.17 1.72 6.32
CA ASP A 62 -17.54 0.41 6.47
C ASP A 62 -16.79 0.00 5.19
N GLU A 63 -17.36 0.32 4.03
CA GLU A 63 -16.72 0.04 2.73
C GLU A 63 -15.48 0.92 2.54
N MET A 64 -15.54 2.18 2.96
CA MET A 64 -14.39 3.08 2.93
C MET A 64 -13.24 2.52 3.77
N THR A 65 -13.58 1.97 4.93
CA THR A 65 -12.61 1.32 5.84
C THR A 65 -11.95 0.11 5.20
N ASP A 66 -12.72 -0.73 4.50
CA ASP A 66 -12.18 -1.92 3.84
C ASP A 66 -11.28 -1.57 2.65
N VAL A 67 -11.62 -0.54 1.88
CA VAL A 67 -10.74 -0.08 0.80
C VAL A 67 -9.47 0.57 1.37
N LYS A 68 -9.55 1.33 2.47
CA LYS A 68 -8.37 1.83 3.21
C LYS A 68 -7.46 0.69 3.71
N LYS A 69 -8.00 -0.47 4.10
CA LYS A 69 -7.17 -1.64 4.45
C LYS A 69 -6.44 -2.19 3.23
N ALA A 70 -7.09 -2.20 2.06
CA ALA A 70 -6.49 -2.69 0.82
C ALA A 70 -5.36 -1.80 0.29
N THR A 71 -5.32 -0.51 0.65
CA THR A 71 -4.20 0.37 0.25
C THR A 71 -2.89 0.03 0.96
N ILE A 72 -2.95 -0.56 2.16
CA ILE A 72 -1.76 -0.98 2.93
C ILE A 72 -0.92 -2.00 2.14
N PRO A 73 -1.43 -3.18 1.75
CA PRO A 73 -0.64 -4.15 0.99
C PRO A 73 -0.23 -3.62 -0.39
N ILE A 74 -1.00 -2.72 -1.01
CA ILE A 74 -0.62 -2.08 -2.29
C ILE A 74 0.61 -1.19 -2.10
N SER A 75 0.64 -0.37 -1.04
CA SER A 75 1.79 0.48 -0.73
C SER A 75 3.05 -0.33 -0.42
N TRP A 76 2.91 -1.43 0.32
CA TRP A 76 4.01 -2.36 0.58
C TRP A 76 4.47 -3.08 -0.68
N PHE A 77 3.55 -3.53 -1.53
CA PHE A 77 3.91 -4.09 -2.84
C PHE A 77 4.80 -3.12 -3.62
N PHE A 78 4.40 -1.86 -3.72
CA PHE A 78 5.18 -0.84 -4.42
C PHE A 78 6.60 -0.73 -3.86
N ILE A 79 6.73 -0.59 -2.53
CA ILE A 79 8.03 -0.44 -1.88
C ILE A 79 8.91 -1.67 -2.06
N LEU A 80 8.38 -2.87 -1.80
CA LEU A 80 9.14 -4.12 -1.93
C LEU A 80 9.52 -4.40 -3.39
N PHE A 81 8.65 -4.07 -4.35
CA PHE A 81 8.94 -4.26 -5.76
C PHE A 81 10.11 -3.38 -6.20
N TRP A 82 10.06 -2.08 -5.90
CA TRP A 82 11.14 -1.15 -6.27
C TRP A 82 12.45 -1.48 -5.57
N TRP A 83 12.43 -1.79 -4.27
CA TRP A 83 13.63 -2.24 -3.57
C TRP A 83 14.14 -3.58 -4.09
N GLY A 84 13.26 -4.50 -4.47
CA GLY A 84 13.64 -5.75 -5.12
C GLY A 84 14.33 -5.52 -6.45
N LEU A 85 13.91 -4.51 -7.22
CA LEU A 85 14.59 -4.11 -8.45
C LEU A 85 15.94 -3.45 -8.15
N PHE A 86 15.99 -2.42 -7.29
CA PHE A 86 17.22 -1.69 -6.99
C PHE A 86 18.30 -2.55 -6.35
N CYS A 87 17.91 -3.48 -5.47
CA CYS A 87 18.83 -4.36 -4.77
C CYS A 87 19.00 -5.73 -5.44
N GLU A 88 18.42 -5.91 -6.63
CA GLU A 88 18.36 -7.19 -7.35
C GLU A 88 17.85 -8.38 -6.51
N SER A 89 17.11 -8.10 -5.43
CA SER A 89 16.68 -9.09 -4.45
C SER A 89 15.46 -9.88 -4.96
N ASN A 90 15.69 -11.14 -5.33
CA ASN A 90 14.62 -12.06 -5.71
C ASN A 90 13.62 -12.28 -4.57
N PHE A 91 14.08 -12.28 -3.31
CA PHE A 91 13.22 -12.40 -2.15
C PHE A 91 12.19 -11.27 -2.08
N LEU A 92 12.64 -10.01 -2.23
CA LEU A 92 11.74 -8.86 -2.23
C LEU A 92 10.77 -8.88 -3.41
N LYS A 93 11.24 -9.27 -4.60
CA LYS A 93 10.37 -9.41 -5.79
C LYS A 93 9.27 -10.45 -5.57
N ILE A 94 9.59 -11.59 -4.95
CA ILE A 94 8.61 -12.63 -4.62
C ILE A 94 7.62 -12.12 -3.57
N ALA A 95 8.10 -11.49 -2.50
CA ALA A 95 7.24 -10.91 -1.46
C ALA A 95 6.29 -9.85 -2.04
N ALA A 96 6.80 -8.98 -2.92
CA ALA A 96 5.99 -8.03 -3.68
C ALA A 96 4.94 -8.75 -4.54
N GLY A 97 5.33 -9.79 -5.28
CA GLY A 97 4.39 -10.60 -6.07
C GLY A 97 3.24 -11.19 -5.25
N ILE A 98 3.54 -11.71 -4.04
CA ILE A 98 2.51 -12.22 -3.12
C ILE A 98 1.56 -11.11 -2.70
N LEU A 99 2.08 -9.93 -2.31
CA LEU A 99 1.25 -8.78 -1.95
C LEU A 99 0.40 -8.28 -3.12
N PHE A 100 0.93 -8.32 -4.35
CA PHE A 100 0.19 -7.96 -5.55
C PHE A 100 -0.99 -8.90 -5.78
N ILE A 101 -0.76 -10.22 -5.69
CA ILE A 101 -1.85 -11.22 -5.80
C ILE A 101 -2.90 -10.97 -4.72
N PHE A 102 -2.48 -10.74 -3.48
CA PHE A 102 -3.39 -10.46 -2.38
C PHE A 102 -4.23 -9.19 -2.64
N ALA A 103 -3.58 -8.09 -3.05
CA ALA A 103 -4.27 -6.85 -3.38
C ALA A 103 -5.24 -7.01 -4.56
N ALA A 104 -4.84 -7.73 -5.62
CA ALA A 104 -5.69 -8.02 -6.76
C ALA A 104 -6.92 -8.87 -6.37
N LEU A 105 -6.75 -9.87 -5.50
CA LEU A 105 -7.86 -10.66 -4.96
C LEU A 105 -8.82 -9.78 -4.16
N CYS A 106 -8.32 -8.96 -3.23
CA CYS A 106 -9.14 -8.01 -2.47
C CYS A 106 -9.93 -7.07 -3.39
N LEU A 107 -9.26 -6.47 -4.39
CA LEU A 107 -9.89 -5.56 -5.34
C LEU A 107 -10.95 -6.28 -6.19
N SER A 108 -10.68 -7.50 -6.65
CA SER A 108 -11.61 -8.28 -7.45
C SER A 108 -12.89 -8.64 -6.68
N LEU A 109 -12.76 -9.00 -5.40
CA LEU A 109 -13.89 -9.27 -4.52
C LEU A 109 -14.70 -7.99 -4.27
N TYR A 110 -14.02 -6.87 -4.07
CA TYR A 110 -14.65 -5.57 -3.90
C TYR A 110 -15.45 -5.15 -5.14
N ILE A 111 -14.86 -5.23 -6.34
CA ILE A 111 -15.54 -4.93 -7.61
C ILE A 111 -16.76 -5.84 -7.81
N ARG A 112 -16.64 -7.14 -7.46
CA ARG A 112 -17.77 -8.08 -7.53
C ARG A 112 -18.89 -7.70 -6.58
N LYS A 113 -18.58 -7.31 -5.34
CA LYS A 113 -19.56 -6.83 -4.36
C LYS A 113 -20.24 -5.56 -4.86
N TRP A 114 -19.46 -4.57 -5.28
CA TRP A 114 -19.95 -3.30 -5.83
C TRP A 114 -20.91 -3.52 -7.00
N ARG A 115 -20.56 -4.41 -7.94
CA ARG A 115 -21.41 -4.74 -9.08
C ARG A 115 -22.73 -5.43 -8.68
N ARG A 116 -22.80 -6.14 -7.56
CA ARG A 116 -24.07 -6.74 -7.11
C ARG A 116 -24.98 -5.70 -6.47
N GLU A 117 -24.41 -4.77 -5.71
CA GLU A 117 -25.17 -3.80 -4.92
C GLU A 117 -25.63 -2.58 -5.73
N TYR A 118 -24.86 -2.16 -6.74
CA TYR A 118 -25.11 -0.91 -7.48
C TYR A 118 -25.41 -1.08 -8.97
N LYS A 119 -25.58 -2.32 -9.46
CA LYS A 119 -25.99 -2.58 -10.88
C LYS A 119 -27.50 -2.77 -11.04
N SER A 120 -28.26 -2.59 -9.96
CA SER A 120 -29.73 -2.64 -9.94
C SER A 120 -30.38 -1.26 -9.71
N GLU A 121 -29.60 -0.18 -9.76
CA GLU A 121 -30.08 1.20 -10.00
C GLU A 121 -29.83 1.55 -11.47
#